data_AF-A0A3A5WW21-F1
#
_entry.id   AF-A0A3A5WW21-F1
#
_cell.length_a   1.000
_cell.length_b   1.000
_cell.length_c   1.000
_cell.angle_alpha   90.00
_cell.angle_beta   90.00
_cell.angle_gamma   90.00
#
_symmetry.space_group_name_H-M   'P 1'
#
loop_
_entity.id
_entity.type
_entity.pdbx_description
1 polymer ?
#
loop_
_entity_poly.entity_id
_entity_poly.type
_entity_poly.pdbx_seq_one_letter_code
_entity_poly.pdbx_strand_id
1 'polypeptide(L)'
;MHNGVALFIFTALNGYNMKEKITRYSNVDAHNAIKQLMLRGERLVVRFFSENTQYLPCALVGTDNVKAFKYVIYQNSFDWLMGYLMCGKSYMEDIDAKPIMTVEEAEHIQDFQFHVLEMFIRSEISLQFTPLFLDRSSYITGIAPFDYGKVLFKFYRKQELIDYLREHGITI
;
A
#
# COMPACT_ATOMS: atom_id res chain seq x y z
N MET A 1 -19.22 47.79 32.50
CA MET A 1 -18.73 46.56 33.14
C MET A 1 -19.47 45.36 32.53
N HIS A 2 -18.96 44.86 31.40
CA HIS A 2 -19.50 43.70 30.68
C HIS A 2 -18.45 42.59 30.72
N ASN A 3 -18.44 41.78 31.78
CA ASN A 3 -17.50 40.65 31.93
C ASN A 3 -18.26 39.38 32.40
N GLY A 4 -19.35 39.03 31.73
CA GLY A 4 -20.16 37.84 32.07
C GLY A 4 -20.55 36.95 30.89
N VAL A 5 -20.45 37.43 29.65
CA VAL A 5 -20.93 36.68 28.47
C VAL A 5 -19.79 36.03 27.68
N ALA A 6 -18.55 36.52 27.81
CA ALA A 6 -17.39 35.96 27.13
C ALA A 6 -16.92 34.60 27.71
N LEU A 7 -17.28 34.29 28.97
CA LEU A 7 -16.87 33.05 29.63
C LEU A 7 -17.82 31.86 29.39
N PHE A 8 -19.02 32.09 28.83
CA PHE A 8 -19.96 31.02 28.48
C PHE A 8 -19.87 30.55 27.02
N ILE A 9 -19.23 31.32 26.13
CA ILE A 9 -18.97 30.88 24.75
C ILE A 9 -17.66 30.06 24.67
N PHE A 10 -16.70 30.26 25.58
CA PHE A 10 -15.44 29.53 25.57
C PHE A 10 -15.51 28.08 26.09
N THR A 11 -16.59 27.71 26.78
CA THR A 11 -16.74 26.38 27.40
C THR A 11 -17.68 25.45 26.61
N ALA A 12 -18.37 25.94 25.58
CA ALA A 12 -19.33 25.15 24.79
C ALA A 12 -18.87 24.81 23.35
N LEU A 13 -17.75 25.35 22.88
CA LEU A 13 -17.19 25.05 21.55
C LEU A 13 -15.98 24.09 21.57
N ASN A 14 -15.50 23.68 22.75
CA ASN A 14 -14.41 22.71 22.91
C ASN A 14 -14.89 21.28 23.27
N GLY A 15 -16.21 21.04 23.28
CA GLY A 15 -16.80 19.75 23.65
C GLY A 15 -17.21 18.83 22.49
N TYR A 16 -17.23 19.34 21.25
CA TYR A 16 -17.34 18.51 20.05
C TYR A 16 -15.95 18.39 19.43
N ASN A 17 -15.14 17.56 20.05
CA ASN A 17 -13.82 17.20 19.59
C ASN A 17 -13.95 16.48 18.24
N MET A 18 -13.96 17.24 17.15
CA MET A 18 -13.60 16.77 15.80
C MET A 18 -12.16 16.22 15.74
N LYS A 19 -11.46 16.09 16.88
CA LYS A 19 -10.23 15.30 17.05
C LYS A 19 -10.48 13.80 17.29
N GLU A 20 -11.71 13.36 17.61
CA GLU A 20 -12.00 11.93 17.86
C GLU A 20 -12.33 11.10 16.61
N LYS A 21 -12.16 11.66 15.41
CA LYS A 21 -12.17 10.89 14.16
C LYS A 21 -10.90 11.01 13.32
N ILE A 22 -9.79 11.42 13.93
CA ILE A 22 -8.48 10.96 13.47
C ILE A 22 -8.32 9.57 14.10
N THR A 23 -8.87 8.56 13.43
CA THR A 23 -8.44 7.18 13.65
C THR A 23 -6.93 7.19 13.48
N ARG A 24 -6.16 7.08 14.58
CA ARG A 24 -4.74 6.78 14.49
C ARG A 24 -4.68 5.40 13.84
N TYR A 25 -4.55 5.36 12.51
CA TYR A 25 -4.38 4.14 11.76
C TYR A 25 -3.21 3.38 12.40
N SER A 26 -3.48 2.19 12.91
CA SER A 26 -2.46 1.40 13.61
C SER A 26 -1.77 0.50 12.61
N ASN A 27 -0.52 0.83 12.27
CA ASN A 27 0.28 -0.03 11.40
C ASN A 27 0.57 -1.40 12.04
N VAL A 28 0.57 -1.44 13.38
CA VAL A 28 0.70 -2.67 14.18
C VAL A 28 -0.52 -3.56 14.00
N ASP A 29 -1.73 -3.01 14.07
CA ASP A 29 -2.96 -3.80 13.87
C ASP A 29 -3.07 -4.31 12.43
N ALA A 30 -2.66 -3.49 11.46
CA ALA A 30 -2.59 -3.92 10.06
C ALA A 30 -1.57 -5.05 9.86
N HIS A 31 -0.36 -4.92 10.42
CA HIS A 31 0.65 -5.98 10.37
C HIS A 31 0.13 -7.29 10.97
N ASN A 32 -0.46 -7.23 12.16
CA ASN A 32 -1.04 -8.39 12.83
C ASN A 32 -2.18 -9.01 12.01
N ALA A 33 -3.05 -8.20 11.39
CA ALA A 33 -4.10 -8.69 10.52
C ALA A 33 -3.54 -9.42 9.29
N ILE A 34 -2.50 -8.87 8.66
CA ILE A 34 -1.79 -9.53 7.54
C ILE A 34 -1.19 -10.85 8.01
N LYS A 35 -0.50 -10.86 9.16
CA LYS A 35 0.08 -12.07 9.74
C LYS A 35 -0.97 -13.15 9.97
N GLN A 36 -2.16 -12.81 10.45
CA GLN A 36 -3.25 -13.77 10.60
C GLN A 36 -3.75 -14.33 9.26
N LEU A 37 -3.79 -13.51 8.20
CA LEU A 37 -4.09 -14.01 6.84
C LEU A 37 -3.00 -14.99 6.36
N MET A 38 -1.73 -14.64 6.59
CA MET A 38 -0.58 -15.47 6.21
C MET A 38 -0.56 -16.81 6.98
N LEU A 39 -0.84 -16.79 8.28
CA LEU A 39 -0.91 -18.01 9.11
C LEU A 39 -2.04 -18.95 8.68
N ARG A 40 -3.11 -18.41 8.08
CA ARG A 40 -4.19 -19.22 7.48
C ARG A 40 -3.85 -19.73 6.07
N GLY A 41 -2.69 -19.37 5.51
CA GLY A 41 -2.30 -19.72 4.14
C GLY A 41 -3.13 -19.00 3.08
N GLU A 42 -3.73 -17.86 3.42
CA GLU A 42 -4.56 -17.10 2.49
C GLU A 42 -3.74 -16.56 1.32
N ARG A 43 -4.32 -16.56 0.12
CA ARG A 43 -3.71 -15.92 -1.05
C ARG A 43 -3.91 -14.41 -0.97
N LEU A 44 -2.83 -13.65 -0.79
CA LEU A 44 -2.91 -12.21 -0.65
C LEU A 44 -3.10 -11.51 -2.00
N VAL A 45 -3.87 -10.43 -2.00
CA VAL A 45 -3.99 -9.49 -3.11
C VAL A 45 -3.41 -8.16 -2.65
N VAL A 46 -2.32 -7.75 -3.28
CA VAL A 46 -1.52 -6.58 -2.86
C VAL A 46 -1.49 -5.53 -3.96
N ARG A 47 -1.63 -4.26 -3.61
CA ARG A 47 -1.33 -3.13 -4.50
C ARG A 47 -0.49 -2.09 -3.78
N PHE A 48 0.70 -1.83 -4.29
CA PHE A 48 1.58 -0.80 -3.74
C PHE A 48 1.18 0.60 -4.22
N PHE A 49 1.44 1.61 -3.39
CA PHE A 49 1.20 3.02 -3.70
C PHE A 49 1.98 3.92 -2.73
N SER A 50 2.11 5.20 -3.07
CA SER A 50 2.60 6.21 -2.15
C SER A 50 1.44 6.96 -1.51
N GLU A 51 1.48 7.19 -0.20
CA GLU A 51 0.46 8.00 0.48
C GLU A 51 0.52 9.46 0.01
N ASN A 52 -0.63 10.00 -0.45
CA ASN A 52 -0.72 11.26 -1.20
C ASN A 52 -0.09 12.50 -0.54
N THR A 53 0.02 12.54 0.78
CA THR A 53 0.48 13.74 1.52
C THR A 53 1.90 13.63 2.03
N GLN A 54 2.41 12.41 2.20
CA GLN A 54 3.69 12.15 2.86
C GLN A 54 4.59 11.25 2.00
N TYR A 55 4.17 10.85 0.80
CA TYR A 55 4.91 9.93 -0.07
C TYR A 55 5.39 8.65 0.63
N LEU A 56 4.65 8.22 1.66
CA LEU A 56 4.99 7.03 2.42
C LEU A 56 4.71 5.79 1.56
N PRO A 57 5.69 4.88 1.40
CA PRO A 57 5.48 3.58 0.81
C PRO A 57 4.36 2.83 1.54
N CYS A 58 3.33 2.43 0.80
CA CYS A 58 2.18 1.73 1.34
C CYS A 58 1.78 0.56 0.44
N ALA A 59 1.06 -0.38 1.03
CA ALA A 59 0.34 -1.44 0.34
C ALA A 59 -1.15 -1.39 0.73
N LEU A 60 -2.04 -1.65 -0.21
CA LEU A 60 -3.36 -2.17 0.10
C LEU A 60 -3.25 -3.69 0.08
N VAL A 61 -3.54 -4.34 1.22
CA VAL A 61 -3.44 -5.79 1.39
C VAL A 61 -4.81 -6.35 1.73
N GLY A 62 -5.24 -7.37 1.00
CA GLY A 62 -6.47 -8.10 1.25
C GLY A 62 -6.39 -9.51 0.69
N THR A 63 -7.55 -10.15 0.52
CA THR A 63 -7.72 -11.41 -0.20
C THR A 63 -8.92 -11.28 -1.13
N ASP A 64 -9.28 -12.34 -1.85
CA ASP A 64 -10.52 -12.33 -2.64
C ASP A 64 -11.78 -12.23 -1.75
N ASN A 65 -11.69 -12.63 -0.47
CA ASN A 65 -12.80 -12.63 0.51
C ASN A 65 -12.67 -11.56 1.61
N VAL A 66 -11.48 -11.01 1.80
CA VAL A 66 -11.19 -10.00 2.83
C VAL A 66 -10.91 -8.67 2.16
N LYS A 67 -11.73 -7.67 2.47
CA LYS A 67 -11.57 -6.31 1.97
C LYS A 67 -10.16 -5.80 2.27
N ALA A 68 -9.52 -5.23 1.25
CA ALA A 68 -8.17 -4.71 1.39
C ALA A 68 -8.11 -3.53 2.38
N PHE A 69 -7.05 -3.49 3.18
CA PHE A 69 -6.74 -2.42 4.12
C PHE A 69 -5.33 -1.90 3.88
N LYS A 70 -5.08 -0.64 4.29
CA LYS A 70 -3.76 -0.01 4.15
C LYS A 70 -2.76 -0.74 5.05
N TYR A 71 -1.50 -0.79 4.62
CA TYR A 71 -0.31 -1.17 5.37
C TYR A 71 0.84 -0.24 4.97
N VAL A 72 1.50 0.41 5.94
CA VAL A 72 2.67 1.27 5.69
C VAL A 72 3.91 0.39 5.67
N ILE A 73 4.69 0.53 4.59
CA ILE A 73 5.83 -0.31 4.25
C ILE A 73 7.13 0.40 4.67
N TYR A 74 7.99 -0.36 5.33
CA TYR A 74 9.43 -0.13 5.53
C TYR A 74 10.20 -1.33 4.96
N GLN A 75 11.52 -1.18 4.76
CA GLN A 75 12.35 -2.19 4.08
C GLN A 75 12.08 -3.64 4.55
N ASN A 76 12.22 -3.92 5.85
CA ASN A 76 11.99 -5.28 6.38
C ASN A 76 10.56 -5.79 6.15
N SER A 77 9.56 -4.91 6.16
CA SER A 77 8.16 -5.29 5.90
C SER A 77 7.84 -5.54 4.43
N PHE A 78 8.58 -4.89 3.52
CA PHE A 78 8.50 -5.20 2.11
C PHE A 78 9.02 -6.61 1.87
N ASP A 79 10.21 -6.92 2.40
CA ASP A 79 10.83 -8.24 2.27
C ASP A 79 9.96 -9.34 2.90
N TRP A 80 9.37 -9.08 4.07
CA TRP A 80 8.43 -9.99 4.72
C TRP A 80 7.19 -10.27 3.85
N LEU A 81 6.55 -9.22 3.31
CA LEU A 81 5.36 -9.37 2.48
C LEU A 81 5.68 -10.09 1.16
N MET A 82 6.79 -9.73 0.51
CA MET A 82 7.24 -10.37 -0.73
C MET A 82 7.67 -11.82 -0.51
N GLY A 83 8.38 -12.11 0.60
CA GLY A 83 8.77 -13.46 0.99
C GLY A 83 7.56 -14.38 1.16
N TYR A 84 6.50 -13.89 1.81
CA TYR A 84 5.24 -14.63 1.88
C TYR A 84 4.63 -14.84 0.49
N LEU A 85 4.46 -13.78 -0.32
CA LEU A 85 3.87 -13.90 -1.65
C LEU A 85 4.58 -14.97 -2.51
N MET A 86 5.92 -14.96 -2.50
CA MET A 86 6.74 -15.85 -3.33
C MET A 86 6.75 -17.30 -2.86
N CYS A 87 6.81 -17.57 -1.55
CA CYS A 87 7.07 -18.93 -1.07
C CYS A 87 6.26 -19.35 0.15
N GLY A 88 5.28 -18.53 0.58
CA GLY A 88 4.37 -18.84 1.68
C GLY A 88 5.04 -18.96 3.04
N LYS A 89 6.31 -18.56 3.14
CA LYS A 89 7.08 -18.60 4.37
C LYS A 89 6.58 -17.50 5.32
N SER A 90 5.45 -17.76 5.97
CA SER A 90 4.93 -16.94 7.08
C SER A 90 5.82 -16.98 8.34
N TYR A 91 6.86 -17.82 8.33
CA TYR A 91 7.75 -18.13 9.46
C TYR A 91 9.19 -17.63 9.29
N MET A 92 9.52 -16.86 8.24
CA MET A 92 10.74 -16.04 8.34
C MET A 92 10.51 -15.06 9.49
N GLU A 93 11.49 -14.98 10.40
CA GLU A 93 11.48 -14.24 11.67
C GLU A 93 10.49 -13.08 11.61
N ASP A 94 9.32 -13.27 12.24
CA ASP A 94 8.28 -12.25 12.28
C ASP A 94 8.93 -10.93 12.66
N ILE A 95 8.78 -9.93 11.80
CA ILE A 95 9.41 -8.65 12.06
C ILE A 95 8.59 -7.92 13.10
N ASP A 96 9.25 -7.24 14.02
CA ASP A 96 8.53 -6.43 15.00
C ASP A 96 7.75 -5.33 14.26
N ALA A 97 6.42 -5.40 14.36
CA ALA A 97 5.54 -4.41 13.78
C ALA A 97 5.86 -3.04 14.38
N LYS A 98 6.38 -2.13 13.56
CA LYS A 98 6.62 -0.76 14.01
C LYS A 98 5.32 0.04 14.04
N PRO A 99 5.10 0.90 15.06
CA PRO A 99 4.09 1.95 14.96
C PRO A 99 4.38 2.80 13.72
N ILE A 100 3.43 3.65 13.29
CA ILE A 100 3.73 4.61 12.23
C ILE A 100 5.00 5.35 12.64
N MET A 101 6.08 5.15 11.87
CA MET A 101 7.33 5.88 12.07
C MET A 101 6.97 7.36 12.06
N THR A 102 7.58 8.15 12.93
CA THR A 102 7.49 9.61 12.77
C THR A 102 7.82 9.90 11.31
N VAL A 103 7.05 10.78 10.66
CA VAL A 103 7.16 11.04 9.21
C VAL A 103 8.63 11.33 8.81
N GLU A 104 9.40 11.87 9.74
CA GLU A 104 10.82 12.20 9.64
C GLU A 104 11.77 10.99 9.50
N GLU A 105 11.39 9.80 9.95
CA GLU A 105 12.21 8.57 9.90
C GLU A 105 11.83 7.63 8.74
N ALA A 106 10.76 7.94 8.02
CA ALA A 106 10.25 7.08 6.95
C ALA A 106 10.93 7.38 5.61
N GLU A 107 11.17 6.34 4.82
CA GLU A 107 11.54 6.53 3.42
C GLU A 107 10.38 7.18 2.66
N HIS A 108 10.71 8.14 1.79
CA HIS A 108 9.75 8.84 0.95
C HIS A 108 9.99 8.49 -0.52
N ILE A 109 9.03 7.81 -1.13
CA ILE A 109 9.12 7.40 -2.53
C ILE A 109 7.93 8.01 -3.26
N GLN A 110 8.20 8.87 -4.24
CA GLN A 110 7.16 9.65 -4.93
C GLN A 110 6.12 8.75 -5.62
N ASP A 111 6.58 7.71 -6.32
CA ASP A 111 5.73 6.67 -6.92
C ASP A 111 6.25 5.28 -6.55
N PHE A 112 5.85 4.81 -5.37
CA PHE A 112 6.27 3.51 -4.85
C PHE A 112 5.74 2.35 -5.70
N GLN A 113 4.59 2.53 -6.36
CA GLN A 113 4.06 1.50 -7.24
C GLN A 113 4.95 1.33 -8.48
N PHE A 114 5.40 2.44 -9.08
CA PHE A 114 6.33 2.41 -10.19
C PHE A 114 7.69 1.85 -9.76
N HIS A 115 8.20 2.26 -8.60
CA HIS A 115 9.45 1.72 -8.04
C HIS A 115 9.41 0.18 -7.92
N VAL A 116 8.31 -0.38 -7.39
CA VAL A 116 8.14 -1.84 -7.31
C VAL A 116 8.04 -2.49 -8.70
N LEU A 117 7.40 -1.84 -9.67
CA LEU A 117 7.39 -2.32 -11.06
C LEU A 117 8.81 -2.42 -11.62
N GLU A 118 9.63 -1.37 -11.46
CA GLU A 118 11.03 -1.38 -11.93
C GLU A 118 11.84 -2.51 -11.27
N MET A 119 11.65 -2.71 -9.96
CA MET A 119 12.28 -3.82 -9.24
C MET A 119 11.88 -5.17 -9.81
N PHE A 120 10.60 -5.37 -10.13
CA PHE A 120 10.10 -6.64 -10.68
C PHE A 120 10.66 -6.89 -12.06
N ILE A 121 10.72 -5.87 -12.92
CA ILE A 121 11.31 -5.96 -14.26
C ILE A 121 12.79 -6.33 -14.16
N ARG A 122 13.55 -5.62 -13.33
CA ARG A 122 14.99 -5.88 -13.12
C ARG A 122 15.28 -7.27 -12.54
N SER A 123 14.33 -7.82 -11.78
CA SER A 123 14.45 -9.13 -11.15
C SER A 123 13.80 -10.24 -12.00
N GLU A 124 13.41 -9.94 -13.23
CA GLU A 124 12.78 -10.88 -14.18
C GLU A 124 11.52 -11.57 -13.60
N ILE A 125 10.80 -10.87 -12.72
CA ILE A 125 9.52 -11.34 -12.19
C ILE A 125 8.50 -11.33 -13.33
N SER A 126 7.80 -12.46 -13.48
CA SER A 126 6.73 -12.59 -14.48
C SER A 126 5.65 -11.53 -14.27
N LEU A 127 5.40 -10.72 -15.31
CA LEU A 127 4.39 -9.68 -15.36
C LEU A 127 3.40 -9.96 -16.50
N GLN A 128 2.11 -9.83 -16.21
CA GLN A 128 1.03 -9.98 -17.18
C GLN A 128 0.22 -8.70 -17.23
N PHE A 129 0.17 -8.05 -18.39
CA PHE A 129 -0.57 -6.81 -18.59
C PHE A 129 -1.81 -7.04 -19.47
N THR A 130 -2.85 -6.26 -19.23
CA THR A 130 -4.05 -6.25 -20.06
C THR A 130 -3.72 -5.59 -21.41
N PRO A 131 -4.04 -6.23 -22.56
CA PRO A 131 -3.78 -5.64 -23.86
C PRO A 131 -4.48 -4.30 -24.07
N LEU A 132 -3.74 -3.28 -24.54
CA LEU A 132 -4.19 -1.90 -24.70
C LEU A 132 -5.36 -1.73 -25.68
N PHE A 133 -5.57 -2.67 -26.60
CA PHE A 133 -6.69 -2.65 -27.54
C PHE A 133 -7.98 -3.24 -26.95
N LEU A 134 -7.86 -4.08 -25.91
CA LEU A 134 -9.00 -4.58 -25.14
C LEU A 134 -9.43 -3.59 -24.07
N ASP A 135 -8.50 -2.77 -23.58
CA ASP A 135 -8.74 -1.83 -22.49
C ASP A 135 -9.18 -0.44 -23.01
N ARG A 136 -10.48 -0.14 -22.89
CA ARG A 136 -11.04 1.21 -23.15
C ARG A 136 -10.80 2.19 -22.00
N SER A 137 -10.08 1.79 -20.94
CA SER A 137 -9.86 2.64 -19.78
C SER A 137 -8.66 3.58 -19.97
N SER A 138 -8.62 4.63 -19.13
CA SER A 138 -7.48 5.53 -19.03
C SER A 138 -6.30 4.94 -18.25
N TYR A 139 -6.27 3.62 -18.03
CA TYR A 139 -5.27 2.94 -17.22
C TYR A 139 -4.57 1.82 -17.98
N ILE A 140 -3.34 1.53 -17.56
CA ILE A 140 -2.61 0.31 -17.86
C ILE A 140 -2.70 -0.55 -16.61
N THR A 141 -3.24 -1.76 -16.77
CA THR A 141 -3.40 -2.71 -15.66
C THR A 141 -2.54 -3.93 -15.87
N GLY A 142 -1.92 -4.40 -14.79
CA GLY A 142 -1.06 -5.57 -14.82
C GLY A 142 -1.08 -6.33 -13.51
N ILE A 143 -0.57 -7.56 -13.56
CA ILE A 143 -0.52 -8.48 -12.44
C ILE A 143 0.86 -9.17 -12.45
N ALA A 144 1.50 -9.24 -11.28
CA ALA A 144 2.55 -10.20 -11.00
C ALA A 144 1.95 -11.36 -10.17
N PRO A 145 1.77 -12.56 -10.75
CA PRO A 145 1.26 -13.72 -10.02
C PRO A 145 2.38 -14.36 -9.17
N PHE A 146 2.03 -14.81 -7.97
CA PHE A 146 2.91 -15.59 -7.10
C PHE A 146 2.17 -16.80 -6.50
N ASP A 147 2.91 -17.72 -5.89
CA ASP A 147 2.35 -18.95 -5.32
C ASP A 147 1.37 -18.67 -4.17
N TYR A 148 1.56 -17.59 -3.41
CA TYR A 148 0.71 -17.23 -2.26
C TYR A 148 0.00 -15.89 -2.43
N GLY A 149 -0.16 -15.45 -3.67
CA GLY A 149 -0.90 -14.23 -3.94
C GLY A 149 -0.62 -13.61 -5.29
N LYS A 150 -0.85 -12.31 -5.37
CA LYS A 150 -0.56 -11.50 -6.56
C LYS A 150 -0.36 -10.05 -6.17
N VAL A 151 0.50 -9.37 -6.93
CA VAL A 151 0.63 -7.91 -6.90
C VAL A 151 -0.11 -7.33 -8.10
N LEU A 152 -0.97 -6.35 -7.84
CA LEU A 152 -1.72 -5.63 -8.85
C LEU A 152 -1.03 -4.31 -9.17
N PHE A 153 -0.95 -4.01 -10.46
CA PHE A 153 -0.48 -2.75 -11.00
C PHE A 153 -1.62 -2.03 -11.70
N LYS A 154 -1.76 -0.73 -11.43
CA LYS A 154 -2.70 0.16 -12.11
C LYS A 154 -2.08 1.54 -12.23
N PHE A 155 -1.70 1.90 -13.44
CA PHE A 155 -1.10 3.18 -13.77
C PHE A 155 -1.98 3.97 -14.70
N TYR A 156 -2.01 5.29 -14.56
CA TYR A 156 -2.65 6.13 -15.57
C TYR A 156 -1.89 5.97 -16.89
N ARG A 157 -2.62 5.86 -18.00
CA ARG A 157 -2.04 5.64 -19.33
C ARG A 157 -1.27 6.89 -19.75
N LYS A 158 0.06 6.79 -19.73
CA LYS A 158 1.01 7.80 -20.22
C LYS A 158 1.89 7.17 -21.30
N GLN A 159 2.26 7.95 -22.32
CA GLN A 159 3.11 7.47 -23.40
C GLN A 159 4.48 6.98 -22.88
N GLU A 160 5.07 7.74 -21.96
CA GLU A 160 6.33 7.38 -21.29
C GLU A 160 6.31 5.99 -20.64
N LEU A 161 5.22 5.62 -19.95
CA LEU A 161 5.08 4.29 -19.35
C LEU A 161 4.92 3.19 -20.41
N ILE A 162 4.21 3.49 -21.50
CA ILE A 162 4.03 2.54 -22.62
C ILE A 162 5.39 2.24 -23.26
N ASP A 163 6.17 3.28 -23.52
CA ASP A 163 7.48 3.15 -24.16
C ASP A 163 8.44 2.41 -23.22
N TYR A 164 8.48 2.79 -21.94
CA TYR A 164 9.27 2.09 -20.93
C TYR A 164 8.96 0.58 -20.86
N LEU A 165 7.68 0.19 -20.82
CA LEU A 165 7.29 -1.22 -20.77
C LEU A 165 7.75 -1.98 -22.04
N ARG A 166 7.61 -1.37 -23.22
CA ARG A 166 8.02 -1.98 -24.50
C ARG A 166 9.53 -2.12 -24.64
N GLU A 167 10.29 -1.12 -24.17
CA GLU A 167 11.76 -1.18 -24.15
C GLU A 167 12.27 -2.35 -23.31
N HIS A 168 11.52 -2.74 -22.27
CA HIS A 168 11.82 -3.90 -21.44
C HIS A 168 11.16 -5.20 -21.94
N GLY A 169 10.69 -5.23 -23.18
CA GLY A 169 10.11 -6.42 -23.81
C GLY A 169 8.73 -6.84 -23.27
N ILE A 170 8.07 -5.98 -22.49
CA ILE A 170 6.74 -6.28 -21.95
C ILE A 170 5.69 -6.02 -23.04
N THR A 171 4.91 -7.06 -23.31
CA THR A 171 3.78 -6.96 -24.24
C THR A 171 2.58 -6.39 -23.51
N ILE A 172 2.11 -5.23 -24.00
CA ILE A 172 0.90 -4.52 -23.57
C ILE A 172 0.08 -4.11 -24.78
#